data_AF-A0A525WM00-F1
#
_entry.id   AF-A0A525WM00-F1
#
_cell.length_a   1.000
_cell.length_b   1.000
_cell.length_c   1.000
_cell.angle_alpha   90.00
_cell.angle_beta   90.00
_cell.angle_gamma   90.00
#
_symmetry.space_group_name_H-M   'P 1'
#
loop_
_entity.id
_entity.type
_entity.pdbx_description
1 polymer ?
#
loop_
_entity_poly.entity_id
_entity_poly.type
_entity_poly.pdbx_seq_one_letter_code
_entity_poly.pdbx_strand_id
1 'polypeptide(L)'
;MIQLLSPSTLDDRFVVQDLPDSLQLPLLDSMVAPRIVSSSMAPTIQAGDRLALSPPTSFTIGTIVVFRIDTLLACHRITAIDPQGALSTRGDATQGPCEIVQPSSVIGVVAGVMRGGDYVSLGQRPSMLSTLSEPTSRKSPLQTLVVRSVTQSIRVLARFSFFQHMLVTLLRWTATVDVLTRAPLRSLPSHSKIASFRLRMFPPITKLLTAYNEEQPAQYSVRLGPWRLAQYNPATESLLLRQSLREAGLERFILTMLR
;
A
#
# COMPACT_ATOMS: atom_id res chain seq x y z
N MET A 1 -15.92 0.12 -3.45
CA MET A 1 -14.72 -0.74 -3.36
C MET A 1 -13.48 0.10 -3.61
N ILE A 2 -12.50 0.00 -2.73
CA ILE A 2 -11.22 0.71 -2.79
C ILE A 2 -10.09 -0.30 -2.95
N GLN A 3 -9.14 0.03 -3.79
CA GLN A 3 -7.88 -0.70 -3.95
C GLN A 3 -6.76 0.11 -3.30
N LEU A 4 -5.80 -0.58 -2.69
CA LEU A 4 -4.69 0.07 -2.04
C LEU A 4 -3.46 0.03 -2.94
N LEU A 5 -2.86 1.19 -3.20
CA LEU A 5 -1.63 1.30 -4.01
C LEU A 5 -0.46 1.70 -3.14
N SER A 6 0.70 1.05 -3.31
CA SER A 6 1.93 1.58 -2.71
C SER A 6 2.34 2.87 -3.44
N PRO A 7 2.77 3.94 -2.73
CA PRO A 7 3.29 5.16 -3.32
C PRO A 7 4.61 4.92 -4.08
N SER A 8 5.20 3.73 -4.00
CA SER A 8 6.48 3.40 -4.64
C SER A 8 6.40 2.49 -5.87
N THR A 9 5.21 2.10 -6.32
CA THR A 9 5.01 1.27 -7.52
C THR A 9 3.73 1.63 -8.25
N LEU A 10 3.80 1.73 -9.58
CA LEU A 10 2.67 2.07 -10.45
C LEU A 10 1.64 0.93 -10.61
N ASP A 11 1.90 -0.27 -10.08
CA ASP A 11 1.07 -1.46 -10.38
C ASP A 11 0.92 -2.51 -9.27
N ASP A 12 1.43 -2.28 -8.05
CA ASP A 12 1.18 -3.23 -6.94
C ASP A 12 -0.16 -2.94 -6.28
N ARG A 13 -1.10 -3.89 -6.47
CA ARG A 13 -2.41 -3.92 -5.82
C ARG A 13 -2.24 -4.58 -4.45
N PHE A 14 -2.52 -3.85 -3.38
CA PHE A 14 -2.62 -4.40 -2.03
C PHE A 14 -4.08 -4.79 -1.75
N VAL A 15 -4.28 -5.94 -1.13
CA VAL A 15 -5.59 -6.38 -0.65
C VAL A 15 -5.73 -5.93 0.80
N VAL A 16 -6.95 -5.64 1.21
CA VAL A 16 -7.29 -5.04 2.53
C VAL A 16 -6.87 -5.94 3.71
N GLN A 17 -6.89 -7.24 3.50
CA GLN A 17 -6.38 -8.27 4.42
C GLN A 17 -4.86 -8.29 4.58
N ASP A 18 -4.09 -7.67 3.67
CA ASP A 18 -2.65 -7.50 3.85
C ASP A 18 -2.32 -6.37 4.84
N LEU A 19 -3.35 -5.62 5.27
CA LEU A 19 -3.22 -4.59 6.28
C LEU A 19 -3.57 -5.14 7.66
N PRO A 20 -2.83 -4.77 8.72
CA PRO A 20 -3.22 -5.09 10.09
C PRO A 20 -4.63 -4.57 10.40
N ASP A 21 -5.35 -5.26 11.28
CA ASP A 21 -6.69 -4.83 11.70
C ASP A 21 -6.65 -3.45 12.39
N SER A 22 -5.53 -3.15 13.08
CA SER A 22 -5.25 -1.87 13.73
C SER A 22 -4.36 -0.98 12.87
N LEU A 23 -4.90 -0.46 11.77
CA LEU A 23 -4.19 0.58 11.00
C LEU A 23 -4.33 1.94 11.65
N GLN A 24 -3.21 2.48 12.12
CA GLN A 24 -3.13 3.91 12.39
C GLN A 24 -2.94 4.66 11.07
N LEU A 25 -3.92 5.47 10.67
CA LEU A 25 -3.91 6.32 9.47
C LEU A 25 -2.62 7.08 9.18
N PRO A 26 -1.91 7.67 10.17
CA PRO A 26 -0.69 8.41 9.88
C PRO A 26 0.37 7.56 9.16
N LEU A 27 0.40 6.25 9.45
CA LEU A 27 1.27 5.30 8.77
C LEU A 27 0.76 4.98 7.35
N LEU A 28 -0.54 4.76 7.17
CA LEU A 28 -1.15 4.54 5.85
C LEU A 28 -0.84 5.68 4.88
N ASP A 29 -1.02 6.91 5.33
CA ASP A 29 -0.91 8.11 4.50
C ASP A 29 0.53 8.38 4.00
N SER A 30 1.51 7.68 4.58
CA SER A 30 2.92 7.69 4.15
C SER A 30 3.33 6.45 3.35
N MET A 31 2.56 5.36 3.43
CA MET A 31 2.93 4.04 2.91
C MET A 31 2.02 3.51 1.81
N VAL A 32 0.79 4.01 1.68
CA VAL A 32 -0.24 3.50 0.76
C VAL A 32 -1.19 4.64 0.37
N ALA A 33 -1.42 4.84 -0.92
CA ALA A 33 -2.46 5.73 -1.44
C ALA A 33 -3.68 4.90 -1.88
N PRO A 34 -4.85 5.02 -1.22
CA PRO A 34 -6.05 4.31 -1.65
C PRO A 34 -6.54 4.85 -3.01
N ARG A 35 -6.81 3.96 -3.96
CA ARG A 35 -7.39 4.23 -5.28
C ARG A 35 -8.80 3.67 -5.38
N ILE A 36 -9.71 4.46 -5.92
CA ILE A 36 -11.10 4.07 -6.10
C ILE A 36 -11.23 3.16 -7.32
N VAL A 37 -11.93 2.04 -7.17
CA VAL A 37 -12.16 1.08 -8.27
C VAL A 37 -13.64 0.87 -8.59
N SER A 38 -14.55 1.43 -7.80
CA SER A 38 -16.00 1.35 -8.01
C SER A 38 -16.61 2.70 -8.36
N SER A 39 -17.82 2.67 -8.92
CA SER A 39 -18.65 3.84 -9.22
C SER A 39 -19.66 4.23 -8.13
N SER A 40 -19.64 3.59 -6.95
CA SER A 40 -20.64 3.83 -5.89
C SER A 40 -20.68 5.26 -5.36
N MET A 41 -19.60 6.03 -5.54
CA MET A 41 -19.48 7.43 -5.12
C MET A 41 -19.57 8.42 -6.28
N ALA A 42 -19.89 7.97 -7.49
CA ALA A 42 -20.08 8.88 -8.61
C ALA A 42 -21.32 9.77 -8.36
N PRO A 43 -21.31 11.06 -8.76
CA PRO A 43 -20.25 11.75 -9.49
C PRO A 43 -19.15 12.36 -8.61
N THR A 44 -19.32 12.37 -7.28
CA THR A 44 -18.40 13.03 -6.34
C THR A 44 -16.98 12.49 -6.46
N ILE A 45 -16.85 11.16 -6.39
CA ILE A 45 -15.58 10.45 -6.51
C ILE A 45 -15.69 9.43 -7.64
N GLN A 46 -14.68 9.40 -8.50
CA GLN A 46 -14.66 8.59 -9.71
C GLN A 46 -13.68 7.42 -9.60
N ALA A 47 -13.96 6.35 -10.34
CA ALA A 47 -13.00 5.26 -10.48
C ALA A 47 -11.68 5.80 -11.05
N GLY A 48 -10.57 5.43 -10.42
CA GLY A 48 -9.25 5.94 -10.74
C GLY A 48 -8.73 7.01 -9.80
N ASP A 49 -9.61 7.75 -9.10
CA ASP A 49 -9.23 8.77 -8.13
C ASP A 49 -8.38 8.17 -7.00
N ARG A 50 -7.39 8.91 -6.52
CA ARG A 50 -6.64 8.55 -5.30
C ARG A 50 -7.14 9.37 -4.13
N LEU A 51 -7.43 8.72 -3.01
CA LEU A 51 -7.95 9.38 -1.82
C LEU A 51 -6.81 10.01 -1.01
N ALA A 52 -7.04 11.23 -0.53
CA ALA A 52 -6.29 11.82 0.57
C ALA A 52 -7.11 11.66 1.84
N LEU A 53 -6.56 10.96 2.84
CA LEU A 53 -7.28 10.65 4.08
C LEU A 53 -6.78 11.52 5.23
N SER A 54 -7.69 11.81 6.15
CA SER A 54 -7.44 12.48 7.42
C SER A 54 -7.83 11.56 8.59
N PRO A 55 -7.26 11.77 9.79
CA PRO A 55 -7.65 11.10 11.03
C PRO A 55 -9.18 11.02 11.22
N PRO A 56 -9.72 9.93 11.77
CA PRO A 56 -11.16 9.75 11.94
C PRO A 56 -11.59 10.39 13.27
N THR A 57 -11.33 11.69 13.42
CA THR A 57 -11.48 12.42 14.69
C THR A 57 -12.86 13.03 14.87
N SER A 58 -13.56 13.32 13.78
CA SER A 58 -14.88 13.95 13.81
C SER A 58 -15.76 13.41 12.69
N PHE A 59 -16.93 12.91 13.06
CA PHE A 59 -17.95 12.44 12.12
C PHE A 59 -19.11 13.44 12.08
N THR A 60 -19.39 13.94 10.89
CA THR A 60 -20.56 14.79 10.64
C THR A 60 -21.34 14.25 9.45
N ILE A 61 -22.65 14.44 9.45
CA ILE A 61 -23.50 14.11 8.30
C ILE A 61 -22.96 14.84 7.05
N GLY A 62 -22.87 14.12 5.94
CA GLY A 62 -22.31 14.60 4.68
C GLY A 62 -20.81 14.29 4.51
N THR A 63 -20.10 13.92 5.58
CA THR A 63 -18.69 13.51 5.50
C THR A 63 -18.53 12.22 4.74
N ILE A 64 -17.47 12.10 3.93
CA ILE A 64 -17.12 10.86 3.25
C ILE A 64 -16.06 10.13 4.07
N VAL A 65 -16.32 8.87 4.38
CA VAL A 65 -15.46 8.02 5.20
C VAL A 65 -15.02 6.79 4.44
N VAL A 66 -13.79 6.36 4.72
CA VAL A 66 -13.27 5.04 4.35
C VAL A 66 -13.35 4.13 5.57
N PHE A 67 -13.98 2.98 5.42
CA PHE A 67 -14.18 2.02 6.50
C PHE A 67 -14.05 0.59 5.97
N ARG A 68 -13.85 -0.34 6.90
CA ARG A 68 -13.75 -1.76 6.61
C ARG A 68 -15.14 -2.41 6.68
N ILE A 69 -15.51 -3.15 5.64
CA ILE A 69 -16.64 -4.08 5.64
C ILE A 69 -16.05 -5.46 5.33
N ASP A 70 -16.05 -6.34 6.32
CA ASP A 70 -15.39 -7.65 6.24
C ASP A 70 -13.92 -7.52 5.78
N THR A 71 -13.66 -7.91 4.54
CA THR A 71 -12.34 -7.94 3.91
C THR A 71 -12.19 -6.89 2.81
N LEU A 72 -13.12 -5.94 2.74
CA LEU A 72 -13.18 -4.89 1.74
C LEU A 72 -13.09 -3.51 2.39
N LEU A 73 -12.57 -2.55 1.63
CA LEU A 73 -12.67 -1.14 1.96
C LEU A 73 -13.78 -0.51 1.13
N ALA A 74 -14.68 0.15 1.84
CA ALA A 74 -15.75 0.96 1.30
C ALA A 74 -15.43 2.44 1.54
N CYS A 75 -15.88 3.29 0.62
CA CYS A 75 -15.80 4.74 0.74
C CYS A 75 -17.21 5.25 0.52
N HIS A 76 -17.92 5.66 1.57
CA HIS A 76 -19.31 6.13 1.48
C HIS A 76 -19.51 7.43 2.28
N ARG A 77 -20.61 8.13 1.98
CA ARG A 77 -21.01 9.34 2.68
C ARG A 77 -21.84 9.00 3.91
N ILE A 78 -21.55 9.64 5.04
CA ILE A 78 -22.39 9.58 6.25
C ILE A 78 -23.71 10.28 5.95
N THR A 79 -24.83 9.56 6.07
CA THR A 79 -26.18 10.07 5.84
C THR A 79 -26.92 10.32 7.15
N ALA A 80 -26.59 9.59 8.22
CA ALA A 80 -27.10 9.81 9.56
C ALA A 80 -26.09 9.32 10.61
N ILE A 81 -26.23 9.83 11.83
CA ILE A 81 -25.52 9.36 13.02
C ILE A 81 -26.60 9.10 14.07
N ASP A 82 -26.65 7.89 14.61
CA ASP A 82 -27.64 7.53 15.62
C ASP A 82 -27.23 8.06 17.03
N PRO A 83 -28.14 8.00 18.03
CA PRO A 83 -27.82 8.45 19.39
C PRO A 83 -26.69 7.67 20.07
N GLN A 84 -26.37 6.47 19.60
CA GLN A 84 -25.28 5.62 20.10
C GLN A 84 -23.95 5.92 19.37
N GLY A 85 -23.95 6.78 18.35
CA GLY A 85 -22.80 7.18 17.56
C GLY A 85 -22.52 6.26 16.36
N ALA A 86 -23.38 5.29 16.05
CA ALA A 86 -23.24 4.49 14.85
C ALA A 86 -23.56 5.32 13.60
N LEU A 87 -22.76 5.10 12.55
CA LEU A 87 -22.82 5.86 11.32
C LEU A 87 -23.68 5.11 10.30
N SER A 88 -24.76 5.72 9.83
CA SER A 88 -25.41 5.27 8.60
C SER A 88 -24.64 5.88 7.42
N THR A 89 -24.13 5.03 6.54
CA THR A 89 -23.37 5.44 5.36
C THR A 89 -24.04 4.96 4.07
N ARG A 90 -23.82 5.66 2.95
CA ARG A 90 -24.31 5.28 1.64
C ARG A 90 -23.42 5.82 0.53
N GLY A 91 -23.26 5.06 -0.55
CA GLY A 91 -22.64 5.54 -1.79
C GLY A 91 -23.52 6.57 -2.51
N ASP A 92 -22.95 7.66 -3.01
CA ASP A 92 -23.69 8.71 -3.71
C ASP A 92 -24.50 8.21 -4.94
N ALA A 93 -24.06 7.12 -5.58
CA ALA A 93 -24.77 6.47 -6.70
C ALA A 93 -25.63 5.27 -6.28
N THR A 94 -25.61 4.87 -5.01
CA THR A 94 -26.25 3.66 -4.52
C THR A 94 -27.69 3.94 -4.08
N GLN A 95 -28.66 3.15 -4.56
CA GLN A 95 -30.09 3.26 -4.19
C GLN A 95 -30.52 2.28 -3.08
N GLY A 96 -29.59 1.44 -2.60
CA GLY A 96 -29.84 0.39 -1.60
C GLY A 96 -29.95 0.91 -0.16
N PRO A 97 -30.16 0.00 0.82
CA PRO A 97 -30.14 0.35 2.24
C PRO A 97 -28.80 0.98 2.65
N CYS A 98 -28.82 1.82 3.69
CA CYS A 98 -27.59 2.37 4.26
C CYS A 98 -26.78 1.25 4.94
N GLU A 99 -25.45 1.34 4.86
CA GLU A 99 -24.57 0.50 5.65
C GLU A 99 -24.39 1.12 7.05
N ILE A 100 -24.61 0.33 8.09
CA ILE A 100 -24.38 0.75 9.49
C ILE A 100 -22.94 0.43 9.87
N VAL A 101 -22.20 1.46 10.28
CA VAL A 101 -20.76 1.40 10.51
C VAL A 101 -20.45 1.93 11.91
N GLN A 102 -19.70 1.15 12.68
CA GLN A 102 -19.21 1.61 13.97
C GLN A 102 -18.05 2.59 13.77
N PRO A 103 -17.94 3.67 14.57
CA PRO A 103 -16.82 4.61 14.51
C PRO A 103 -15.44 3.94 14.53
N SER A 104 -15.29 2.86 15.29
CA SER A 104 -14.05 2.08 15.39
C SER A 104 -13.67 1.33 14.11
N SER A 105 -14.60 1.11 13.20
CA SER A 105 -14.37 0.49 11.89
C SER A 105 -13.97 1.51 10.81
N VAL A 106 -14.07 2.81 11.12
CA VAL A 106 -13.66 3.88 10.19
C VAL A 106 -12.16 3.98 10.18
N ILE A 107 -11.58 3.74 9.01
CA ILE A 107 -10.16 3.90 8.78
C ILE A 107 -9.83 5.37 8.68
N GLY A 108 -10.60 6.17 7.93
CA GLY A 108 -10.33 7.61 7.82
C GLY A 108 -11.39 8.44 7.13
N VAL A 109 -11.25 9.76 7.25
CA VAL A 109 -12.13 10.75 6.62
C VAL A 109 -11.50 11.24 5.32
N VAL A 110 -12.24 11.22 4.21
CA VAL A 110 -11.74 11.68 2.91
C VAL A 110 -11.70 13.20 2.88
N ALA A 111 -10.49 13.77 2.91
CA ALA A 111 -10.27 15.21 2.84
C ALA A 111 -10.32 15.74 1.39
N GLY A 112 -9.94 14.90 0.43
CA GLY A 112 -9.98 15.22 -0.98
C GLY A 112 -9.52 14.05 -1.84
N VAL A 113 -9.45 14.29 -3.15
CA VAL A 113 -9.01 13.29 -4.12
C VAL A 113 -7.99 13.86 -5.10
N MET A 114 -7.06 13.04 -5.55
CA MET A 114 -6.22 13.33 -6.70
C MET A 114 -6.87 12.73 -7.95
N ARG A 115 -7.24 13.59 -8.91
CA ARG A 115 -7.85 13.22 -10.19
C ARG A 115 -7.02 13.80 -11.33
N GLY A 116 -6.47 12.94 -12.19
CA GLY A 116 -5.64 13.40 -13.31
C GLY A 116 -4.36 14.15 -12.90
N GLY A 117 -3.95 14.09 -11.63
CA GLY A 117 -2.83 14.86 -11.09
C GLY A 117 -3.24 16.11 -10.30
N ASP A 118 -4.50 16.52 -10.42
CA ASP A 118 -5.04 17.68 -9.69
C ASP A 118 -5.68 17.24 -8.38
N TYR A 119 -5.47 18.05 -7.33
CA TYR A 119 -6.14 17.85 -6.05
C TYR A 119 -7.50 18.53 -6.06
N VAL A 120 -8.56 17.75 -5.84
CA VAL A 120 -9.93 18.21 -5.69
C VAL A 120 -10.33 18.07 -4.22
N SER A 121 -10.49 19.21 -3.55
CA SER A 121 -11.04 19.22 -2.20
C SER A 121 -12.53 18.85 -2.24
N LEU A 122 -12.94 17.90 -1.39
CA LEU A 122 -14.34 17.47 -1.31
C LEU A 122 -15.18 18.27 -0.31
N GLY A 123 -14.69 19.45 0.08
CA GLY A 123 -15.52 20.48 0.70
C GLY A 123 -16.22 20.03 1.97
N GLN A 124 -15.48 19.61 2.98
CA GLN A 124 -15.92 19.91 4.34
C GLN A 124 -15.66 21.40 4.56
N ARG A 125 -16.67 22.25 4.37
CA ARG A 125 -16.60 23.60 4.96
C ARG A 125 -16.39 23.36 6.45
N PRO A 126 -15.26 23.80 7.05
CA PRO A 126 -15.13 23.77 8.49
C PRO A 126 -16.30 24.59 9.01
N SER A 127 -17.20 23.97 9.74
CA SER A 127 -18.18 24.73 10.51
C SER A 127 -17.36 25.65 11.40
N MET A 128 -17.42 26.95 11.14
CA MET A 128 -16.71 27.97 11.90
C MET A 128 -17.15 27.84 13.36
N LEU A 129 -16.32 27.20 14.19
CA LEU A 129 -16.20 27.29 15.66
C LEU A 129 -15.44 26.05 16.16
N SER A 130 -14.17 25.95 15.81
CA SER A 130 -13.19 25.17 16.57
C SER A 130 -11.88 25.94 16.49
N THR A 131 -11.82 26.98 17.31
CA THR A 131 -10.57 27.62 17.72
C THR A 131 -9.65 26.57 18.33
N LEU A 132 -8.44 26.49 17.77
CA LEU A 132 -7.26 25.78 18.29
C LEU A 132 -7.40 24.27 18.48
N SER A 133 -7.23 23.54 17.39
CA SER A 133 -6.10 22.60 17.26
C SER A 133 -6.06 22.09 15.83
N GLU A 134 -5.33 22.79 14.96
CA GLU A 134 -4.81 22.15 13.76
C GLU A 134 -3.95 20.97 14.23
N PRO A 135 -4.30 19.70 13.93
CA PRO A 135 -3.27 18.68 13.89
C PRO A 135 -2.51 19.00 12.61
N THR A 136 -1.52 19.89 12.72
CA THR A 136 -0.42 19.94 11.79
C THR A 136 0.24 18.56 11.88
N SER A 137 -0.26 17.59 11.11
CA SER A 137 0.58 16.55 10.54
C SER A 137 1.52 17.27 9.56
N ARG A 138 2.42 18.07 10.14
CA ARG A 138 3.68 18.44 9.53
C ARG A 138 4.37 17.10 9.31
N LYS A 139 4.10 16.47 8.16
CA LYS A 139 5.15 15.71 7.47
C LYS A 139 6.28 16.71 7.39
N SER A 140 7.24 16.60 8.31
CA SER A 140 8.26 17.63 8.44
C SER A 140 8.90 17.77 7.06
N PRO A 141 9.02 18.99 6.50
CA PRO A 141 9.73 19.18 5.23
C PRO A 141 11.12 18.53 5.28
N LEU A 142 11.69 18.42 6.49
CA LEU A 142 12.88 17.64 6.81
C LEU A 142 12.78 16.17 6.39
N GLN A 143 11.68 15.45 6.62
CA GLN A 143 11.59 14.03 6.29
C GLN A 143 11.59 13.80 4.77
N THR A 144 10.89 14.64 3.99
CA THR A 144 10.90 14.56 2.53
C THR A 144 12.27 14.96 1.97
N LEU A 145 12.92 15.98 2.56
CA LEU A 145 14.30 16.37 2.22
C LEU A 145 15.31 15.28 2.58
N VAL A 146 15.16 14.61 3.72
CA VAL A 146 16.02 13.50 4.16
C VAL A 146 15.86 12.32 3.22
N VAL A 147 14.64 11.91 2.87
CA VAL A 147 14.42 10.80 1.93
C VAL A 147 15.00 11.13 0.55
N ARG A 148 14.81 12.36 0.07
CA ARG A 148 15.37 12.83 -1.22
C ARG A 148 16.89 12.90 -1.19
N SER A 149 17.48 13.39 -0.10
CA SER A 149 18.93 13.46 0.08
C SER A 149 19.53 12.06 0.18
N VAL A 150 18.92 11.15 0.95
CA VAL A 150 19.39 9.76 1.10
C VAL A 150 19.32 9.02 -0.23
N THR A 151 18.22 9.14 -0.97
CA THR A 151 18.12 8.51 -2.30
C THR A 151 19.13 9.07 -3.29
N GLN A 152 19.39 10.38 -3.27
CA GLN A 152 20.41 10.99 -4.11
C GLN A 152 21.83 10.57 -3.73
N SER A 153 22.15 10.51 -2.43
CA SER A 153 23.45 10.01 -1.95
C SER A 153 23.65 8.54 -2.29
N ILE A 154 22.63 7.69 -2.11
CA ILE A 154 22.68 6.27 -2.52
C ILE A 154 22.92 6.16 -4.04
N ARG A 155 22.27 7.00 -4.85
CA ARG A 155 22.46 7.01 -6.31
C ARG A 155 23.89 7.37 -6.69
N VAL A 156 24.49 8.38 -6.05
CA VAL A 156 25.88 8.78 -6.29
C VAL A 156 26.83 7.67 -5.83
N LEU A 157 26.62 7.12 -4.64
CA LEU A 157 27.45 6.05 -4.09
C LEU A 157 27.36 4.76 -4.92
N ALA A 158 26.18 4.43 -5.45
CA ALA A 158 25.98 3.26 -6.29
C ALA A 158 26.73 3.31 -7.63
N ARG A 159 27.31 4.46 -8.02
CA ARG A 159 28.23 4.55 -9.17
C ARG A 159 29.63 3.99 -8.88
N PHE A 160 30.00 3.85 -7.61
CA PHE A 160 31.30 3.32 -7.21
C PHE A 160 31.23 1.80 -7.06
N SER A 161 32.12 1.08 -7.76
CA SER A 161 32.17 -0.39 -7.75
C SER A 161 32.34 -0.96 -6.33
N PHE A 162 33.15 -0.33 -5.49
CA PHE A 162 33.34 -0.72 -4.09
C PHE A 162 32.03 -0.68 -3.29
N PHE A 163 31.26 0.40 -3.43
CA PHE A 163 29.98 0.55 -2.74
C PHE A 163 28.95 -0.47 -3.22
N GLN A 164 28.93 -0.78 -4.53
CA GLN A 164 28.10 -1.85 -5.05
C GLN A 164 28.43 -3.20 -4.40
N HIS A 165 29.72 -3.54 -4.25
CA HIS A 165 30.14 -4.78 -3.58
C HIS A 165 29.70 -4.80 -2.12
N MET A 166 29.92 -3.70 -1.38
CA MET A 166 29.44 -3.58 0.00
C MET A 166 27.93 -3.74 0.12
N LEU A 167 27.16 -3.09 -0.76
CA LEU A 167 25.70 -3.16 -0.77
C LEU A 167 25.22 -4.59 -1.09
N VAL A 168 25.86 -5.24 -2.06
CA VAL A 168 25.65 -6.64 -2.40
C VAL A 168 25.90 -7.55 -1.20
N THR A 169 27.03 -7.37 -0.51
CA THR A 169 27.33 -8.13 0.71
C THR A 169 26.24 -7.88 1.75
N LEU A 170 25.93 -6.62 2.08
CA LEU A 170 24.91 -6.29 3.07
C LEU A 170 23.57 -6.94 2.73
N LEU A 171 23.08 -6.79 1.50
CA LEU A 171 21.83 -7.39 1.03
C LEU A 171 21.86 -8.92 1.16
N ARG A 172 22.98 -9.57 0.85
CA ARG A 172 23.11 -11.02 1.02
C ARG A 172 22.87 -11.46 2.47
N TRP A 173 23.32 -10.66 3.44
CA TRP A 173 23.19 -10.98 4.87
C TRP A 173 21.83 -10.60 5.47
N THR A 174 21.23 -9.50 5.03
CA THR A 174 20.05 -8.92 5.67
C THR A 174 18.75 -9.10 4.90
N ALA A 175 18.82 -9.34 3.59
CA ALA A 175 17.62 -9.52 2.78
C ALA A 175 17.04 -10.94 2.96
N THR A 176 15.72 -11.03 2.84
CA THR A 176 14.97 -12.29 2.82
C THR A 176 14.26 -12.44 1.48
N VAL A 177 14.15 -13.67 0.99
CA VAL A 177 13.35 -14.04 -0.18
C VAL A 177 12.12 -14.76 0.33
N ASP A 178 10.96 -14.16 0.08
CA ASP A 178 9.67 -14.77 0.32
C ASP A 178 9.24 -15.52 -0.94
N VAL A 179 8.88 -16.80 -0.78
CA VAL A 179 8.34 -17.64 -1.86
C VAL A 179 6.82 -17.55 -1.81
N LEU A 180 6.22 -17.12 -2.90
CA LEU A 180 4.78 -16.88 -3.03
C LEU A 180 4.19 -17.82 -4.08
N THR A 181 3.07 -18.47 -3.76
CA THR A 181 2.25 -19.18 -4.75
C THR A 181 0.95 -18.44 -4.99
N ARG A 182 0.28 -18.76 -6.11
CA ARG A 182 -1.08 -18.30 -6.33
C ARG A 182 -1.94 -18.87 -5.21
N ALA A 183 -2.62 -17.99 -4.51
CA ALA A 183 -3.57 -18.43 -3.52
C ALA A 183 -4.79 -19.04 -4.26
N PRO A 184 -5.48 -20.05 -3.68
CA PRO A 184 -6.64 -20.66 -4.31
C PRO A 184 -7.70 -19.60 -4.64
N LEU A 185 -8.50 -19.81 -5.69
CA LEU A 185 -9.51 -18.85 -6.19
C LEU A 185 -10.51 -18.34 -5.13
N ARG A 186 -10.63 -19.03 -3.99
CA ARG A 186 -11.50 -18.67 -2.86
C ARG A 186 -10.80 -17.88 -1.77
N SER A 187 -9.49 -17.67 -1.88
CA SER A 187 -8.73 -16.86 -0.95
C SER A 187 -8.56 -15.46 -1.52
N LEU A 188 -8.71 -14.48 -0.64
CA LEU A 188 -8.66 -13.05 -0.96
C LEU A 188 -7.27 -12.53 -1.39
N PRO A 189 -6.12 -13.11 -0.98
CA PRO A 189 -4.84 -12.69 -1.54
C PRO A 189 -4.70 -13.25 -2.94
N SER A 190 -4.06 -12.53 -3.86
CA SER A 190 -3.64 -13.15 -5.12
C SER A 190 -2.55 -14.20 -4.90
N HIS A 191 -1.79 -14.07 -3.80
CA HIS A 191 -0.69 -14.95 -3.48
C HIS A 191 -0.57 -15.25 -1.98
N SER A 192 -0.29 -16.50 -1.63
CA SER A 192 0.04 -16.90 -0.26
C SER A 192 1.55 -17.06 -0.11
N LYS A 193 2.08 -16.59 1.03
CA LYS A 193 3.48 -16.82 1.38
C LYS A 193 3.64 -18.23 1.90
N ILE A 194 4.44 -19.04 1.21
CA ILE A 194 4.71 -20.41 1.64
C ILE A 194 5.98 -20.48 2.49
N ALA A 195 7.04 -19.80 2.07
CA ALA A 195 8.33 -19.91 2.72
C ALA A 195 9.07 -18.57 2.73
N SER A 196 10.06 -18.47 3.62
CA SER A 196 10.92 -17.31 3.75
C SER A 196 12.33 -17.78 4.03
N PHE A 197 13.30 -17.29 3.26
CA PHE A 197 14.69 -17.67 3.40
C PHE A 197 15.55 -16.41 3.47
N ARG A 198 16.62 -16.43 4.25
CA ARG A 198 17.64 -15.37 4.10
C ARG A 198 18.32 -15.52 2.76
N LEU A 199 18.62 -14.41 2.08
CA LEU A 199 19.20 -14.42 0.74
C LEU A 199 20.53 -15.21 0.69
N ARG A 200 21.36 -15.15 1.73
CA ARG A 200 22.58 -15.95 1.87
C ARG A 200 22.34 -17.47 1.85
N MET A 201 21.21 -17.92 2.40
CA MET A 201 20.86 -19.34 2.54
C MET A 201 19.83 -19.77 1.50
N PHE A 202 19.57 -18.94 0.48
CA PHE A 202 18.56 -19.25 -0.51
C PHE A 202 19.03 -20.48 -1.32
N PRO A 203 18.29 -21.59 -1.28
CA PRO A 203 18.65 -22.77 -2.06
C PRO A 203 18.50 -22.45 -3.55
N PRO A 204 19.30 -23.09 -4.43
CA PRO A 204 19.14 -22.95 -5.87
C PRO A 204 17.69 -23.21 -6.28
N ILE A 205 17.13 -22.40 -7.19
CA ILE A 205 15.72 -22.52 -7.60
C ILE A 205 15.38 -23.94 -8.03
N THR A 206 16.30 -24.62 -8.71
CA THR A 206 16.13 -26.01 -9.15
C THR A 206 15.77 -26.97 -8.01
N LYS A 207 16.35 -26.78 -6.81
CA LYS A 207 16.03 -27.60 -5.63
C LYS A 207 14.68 -27.25 -4.99
N LEU A 208 14.27 -25.97 -5.04
CA LEU A 208 12.96 -25.54 -4.55
C LEU A 208 11.83 -26.07 -5.43
N LEU A 209 12.04 -26.04 -6.74
CA LEU A 209 11.08 -26.57 -7.72
C LEU A 209 10.88 -28.08 -7.58
N THR A 210 11.91 -28.83 -7.19
CA THR A 210 11.76 -30.27 -6.92
C THR A 210 11.09 -30.60 -5.59
N ALA A 211 11.16 -29.69 -4.61
CA ALA A 211 10.60 -29.92 -3.28
C ALA A 211 9.11 -29.57 -3.19
N TYR A 212 8.63 -28.67 -4.05
CA TYR A 212 7.21 -28.34 -4.18
C TYR A 212 6.62 -29.11 -5.36
N ASN A 213 5.92 -30.21 -5.07
CA ASN A 213 5.20 -31.03 -6.04
C ASN A 213 4.37 -30.16 -7.01
N GLU A 214 4.71 -30.21 -8.29
CA GLU A 214 4.03 -29.71 -9.52
C GLU A 214 3.51 -28.26 -9.56
N GLU A 215 3.27 -27.59 -8.44
CA GLU A 215 2.85 -26.21 -8.38
C GLU A 215 4.08 -25.30 -8.38
N GLN A 216 4.46 -24.84 -9.57
CA GLN A 216 5.53 -23.86 -9.70
C GLN A 216 5.22 -22.62 -8.83
N PRO A 217 6.17 -22.16 -8.00
CA PRO A 217 6.02 -20.93 -7.25
C PRO A 217 5.74 -19.81 -8.23
N ALA A 218 4.63 -19.11 -8.01
CA ALA A 218 4.17 -18.07 -8.90
C ALA A 218 5.12 -16.86 -8.88
N GLN A 219 5.77 -16.62 -7.74
CA GLN A 219 6.58 -15.43 -7.56
C GLN A 219 7.55 -15.49 -6.37
N TYR A 220 8.67 -14.81 -6.50
CA TYR A 220 9.62 -14.55 -5.41
C TYR A 220 9.61 -13.07 -5.07
N SER A 221 9.58 -12.73 -3.79
CA SER A 221 9.65 -11.35 -3.30
C SER A 221 10.88 -11.16 -2.42
N VAL A 222 11.84 -10.37 -2.87
CA VAL A 222 13.04 -10.01 -2.11
C VAL A 222 12.73 -8.82 -1.20
N ARG A 223 13.00 -8.95 0.09
CA ARG A 223 12.68 -7.97 1.13
C ARG A 223 13.89 -7.65 2.01
N LEU A 224 13.88 -6.48 2.61
CA LEU A 224 14.78 -6.05 3.67
C LEU A 224 13.92 -5.58 4.85
N GLY A 225 13.67 -6.49 5.80
CA GLY A 225 12.68 -6.27 6.85
C GLY A 225 11.29 -6.01 6.26
N PRO A 226 10.62 -4.89 6.60
CA PRO A 226 9.30 -4.58 6.06
C PRO A 226 9.34 -4.16 4.57
N TRP A 227 10.50 -3.74 4.07
CA TRP A 227 10.66 -3.12 2.76
C TRP A 227 10.79 -4.17 1.66
N ARG A 228 9.92 -4.13 0.63
CA ARG A 228 10.10 -4.93 -0.59
C ARG A 228 11.14 -4.25 -1.49
N LEU A 229 12.16 -5.02 -1.88
CA LEU A 229 13.25 -4.56 -2.73
C LEU A 229 13.01 -4.92 -4.20
N ALA A 230 12.63 -6.16 -4.45
CA ALA A 230 12.40 -6.67 -5.80
C ALA A 230 11.38 -7.81 -5.80
N GLN A 231 10.85 -8.11 -6.97
CA GLN A 231 9.89 -9.17 -7.21
C GLN A 231 10.26 -9.88 -8.51
N TYR A 232 10.45 -11.19 -8.45
CA TYR A 232 10.88 -12.01 -9.57
C TYR A 232 9.81 -13.03 -9.91
N ASN A 233 9.42 -13.08 -11.19
CA ASN A 233 8.47 -14.07 -11.69
C ASN A 233 9.24 -15.07 -12.55
N PRO A 234 9.40 -16.33 -12.09
CA PRO A 234 10.18 -17.34 -12.81
C PRO A 234 9.55 -17.72 -14.15
N ALA A 235 8.21 -17.68 -14.27
CA ALA A 235 7.51 -18.08 -15.49
C ALA A 235 7.72 -17.11 -16.66
N THR A 236 8.02 -15.84 -16.36
CA THR A 236 8.26 -14.80 -17.38
C THR A 236 9.70 -14.32 -17.39
N GLU A 237 10.55 -14.88 -16.51
CA GLU A 237 11.89 -14.39 -16.19
C GLU A 237 11.97 -12.88 -15.90
N SER A 238 10.86 -12.28 -15.46
CA SER A 238 10.79 -10.83 -15.24
C SER A 238 11.20 -10.48 -13.80
N LEU A 239 12.10 -9.50 -13.67
CA LEU A 239 12.49 -8.91 -12.39
C LEU A 239 12.01 -7.47 -12.31
N LEU A 240 11.11 -7.22 -11.36
CA LEU A 240 10.64 -5.88 -11.01
C LEU A 240 11.41 -5.40 -9.79
N LEU A 241 12.34 -4.48 -9.99
CA LEU A 241 13.03 -3.81 -8.89
C LEU A 241 12.27 -2.55 -8.47
N ARG A 242 12.34 -2.24 -7.17
CA ARG A 242 11.96 -0.92 -6.69
C ARG A 242 12.76 0.15 -7.43
N GLN A 243 12.11 1.23 -7.85
CA GLN A 243 12.73 2.26 -8.71
C GLN A 243 14.06 2.78 -8.15
N SER A 244 14.15 2.97 -6.84
CA SER A 244 15.37 3.41 -6.16
C SER A 244 16.56 2.44 -6.28
N LEU A 245 16.30 1.15 -6.50
CA LEU A 245 17.34 0.12 -6.67
C LEU A 245 17.69 -0.12 -8.14
N ARG A 246 16.78 0.20 -9.07
CA ARG A 246 17.02 0.06 -10.51
C ARG A 246 18.22 0.90 -10.95
N GLU A 247 18.30 2.12 -10.41
CA GLU A 247 19.41 3.05 -10.68
C GLU A 247 20.73 2.62 -10.03
N ALA A 248 20.68 1.74 -9.02
CA ALA A 248 21.86 1.22 -8.34
C ALA A 248 22.54 0.06 -9.08
N GLY A 249 21.99 -0.39 -10.22
CA GLY A 249 22.57 -1.48 -11.03
C GLY A 249 22.49 -2.86 -10.36
N LEU A 250 21.65 -3.03 -9.33
CA LEU A 250 21.55 -4.28 -8.56
C LEU A 250 20.78 -5.41 -9.27
N GLU A 251 20.19 -5.13 -10.43
CA GLU A 251 19.37 -6.06 -11.20
C GLU A 251 20.12 -7.37 -11.51
N ARG A 252 21.33 -7.26 -12.08
CA ARG A 252 22.15 -8.43 -12.40
C ARG A 252 22.45 -9.27 -11.17
N PHE A 253 22.78 -8.62 -10.05
CA PHE A 253 23.09 -9.31 -8.80
C PHE A 253 21.87 -10.08 -8.26
N ILE A 254 20.70 -9.44 -8.21
CA ILE A 254 19.48 -10.09 -7.73
C ILE A 254 19.10 -11.26 -8.64
N LEU A 255 19.22 -11.10 -9.97
CA LEU A 255 19.01 -12.19 -10.93
C LEU A 255 19.98 -13.35 -10.70
N THR A 256 21.28 -13.08 -10.54
CA THR A 256 22.29 -14.11 -10.29
C THR A 256 22.08 -14.84 -8.96
N MET A 257 21.54 -14.16 -7.95
CA MET A 257 21.24 -14.78 -6.65
C MET A 257 19.95 -15.61 -6.66
N LEU A 258 19.00 -15.25 -7.53
CA LEU A 258 17.74 -15.98 -7.65
C LEU A 258 17.89 -17.19 -8.58
N ARG A 259 18.70 -17.13 -9.63
CA ARG A 259 18.96 -18.28 -10.53
C ARG A 259 19.79 -19.36 -9.85
#